data_AF-A0A7W7TCS7-F1
#
_entry.id   AF-A0A7W7TCS7-F1
#
_cell.length_a   1.000
_cell.length_b   1.000
_cell.length_c   1.000
_cell.angle_alpha   90.00
_cell.angle_beta   90.00
_cell.angle_gamma   90.00
#
_symmetry.space_group_name_H-M   'P 1'
#
loop_
_entity.id
_entity.type
_entity.pdbx_description
1 polymer ?
#
loop_
_entity_poly.entity_id
_entity_poly.type
_entity_poly.pdbx_seq_one_letter_code
_entity_poly.pdbx_strand_id
1 'polypeptide(L)'
;MPQVDLVNSERDWFVECEKFDGAAAECLITVADGTVEVYGPSGEFCFALDETAIADYRAAFDEALSLAGRDRRERVSVSWAQTGDSGGNSSLNG
;
A
#
# COMPACT_ATOMS: atom_id res chain seq x y z
N MET A 1 25.67 -29.89 18.41
CA MET A 1 24.60 -29.39 17.52
C MET A 1 24.00 -28.20 18.24
N PRO A 2 24.09 -26.96 17.73
CA PRO A 2 23.48 -25.83 18.42
C PRO A 2 21.96 -26.00 18.37
N GLN A 3 21.33 -25.96 19.54
CA GLN A 3 19.88 -25.88 19.66
C GLN A 3 19.46 -24.53 19.08
N VAL A 4 18.67 -24.56 18.01
CA VAL A 4 17.97 -23.37 17.54
C VAL A 4 16.90 -23.12 18.59
N ASP A 5 17.12 -22.17 19.49
CA ASP A 5 16.05 -21.60 20.28
C ASP A 5 15.01 -21.08 19.27
N LEU A 6 13.85 -21.73 19.21
CA LEU A 6 12.65 -21.19 18.59
C LEU A 6 12.23 -20.01 19.47
N VAL A 7 12.96 -18.90 19.33
CA VAL A 7 12.57 -17.61 19.89
C VAL A 7 11.18 -17.37 19.35
N ASN A 8 10.19 -17.36 20.25
CA ASN A 8 8.79 -17.14 19.97
C ASN A 8 8.69 -16.00 18.94
N SER A 9 8.39 -16.33 17.68
CA SER A 9 8.59 -15.43 16.54
C SER A 9 7.51 -14.36 16.44
N GLU A 10 6.74 -14.21 17.50
CA GLU A 10 5.74 -13.19 17.69
C GLU A 10 6.35 -11.80 17.57
N ARG A 11 5.75 -10.98 16.72
CA ARG A 11 6.12 -9.59 16.54
C ARG A 11 4.88 -8.73 16.52
N ASP A 12 4.96 -7.63 17.27
CA ASP A 12 3.89 -6.68 17.43
C ASP A 12 4.31 -5.29 16.92
N TRP A 13 3.38 -4.62 16.25
CA TRP A 13 3.53 -3.23 15.82
C TRP A 13 2.27 -2.44 16.09
N PHE A 14 2.45 -1.25 16.65
CA PHE A 14 1.40 -0.22 16.70
C PHE A 14 1.46 0.61 15.43
N VAL A 15 0.33 0.75 14.75
CA VAL A 15 0.19 1.56 13.54
C VAL A 15 -0.86 2.64 13.77
N GLU A 16 -0.56 3.86 13.36
CA GLU A 16 -1.54 4.94 13.36
C GLU A 16 -2.68 4.59 12.39
N CYS A 17 -3.91 4.69 12.88
CA CYS A 17 -5.12 4.47 12.12
C CYS A 17 -6.15 5.54 12.48
N GLU A 18 -7.18 5.71 11.64
CA GLU A 18 -8.25 6.66 11.91
C GLU A 18 -9.54 5.90 12.21
N LYS A 19 -10.28 6.36 13.23
CA LYS A 19 -11.65 5.92 13.44
C LYS A 19 -12.53 6.43 12.31
N PHE A 20 -13.72 5.86 12.17
CA PHE A 20 -14.68 6.28 11.14
C PHE A 20 -15.06 7.77 11.21
N ASP A 21 -14.99 8.37 12.40
CA ASP A 21 -15.23 9.80 12.62
C ASP A 21 -14.01 10.70 12.30
N GLY A 22 -12.92 10.14 11.81
CA GLY A 22 -11.67 10.84 11.49
C GLY A 22 -10.79 11.12 12.71
N ALA A 23 -11.14 10.60 13.89
CA ALA A 23 -10.28 10.72 15.06
C ALA A 23 -9.04 9.82 14.93
N ALA A 24 -7.87 10.37 15.23
CA ALA A 24 -6.62 9.62 15.30
C ALA A 24 -6.71 8.50 16.37
N ALA A 25 -6.15 7.36 16.05
CA ALA A 25 -6.15 6.15 16.86
C ALA A 25 -4.91 5.29 16.57
N GLU A 26 -4.71 4.24 17.37
CA GLU A 26 -3.64 3.26 17.16
C GLU A 26 -4.26 1.88 17.03
N CYS A 27 -3.83 1.13 16.03
CA CYS A 27 -4.22 -0.25 15.79
C CYS A 27 -3.02 -1.16 16.08
N LEU A 28 -3.25 -2.39 16.53
CA LEU A 28 -2.18 -3.36 16.80
C LEU A 28 -2.16 -4.42 15.70
N ILE A 29 -0.96 -4.68 15.17
CA ILE A 29 -0.68 -5.77 14.24
C ILE A 29 0.21 -6.78 14.97
N THR A 30 -0.26 -8.02 15.08
CA THR A 30 0.46 -9.14 15.68
C THR A 30 0.76 -10.17 14.60
N VAL A 31 1.99 -10.67 14.57
CA VAL A 31 2.42 -11.72 13.63
C VAL A 31 2.99 -12.88 14.40
N ALA A 32 2.30 -14.01 14.38
CA ALA A 32 2.69 -15.24 15.05
C ALA A 32 2.29 -16.45 14.20
N ASP A 33 3.12 -17.49 14.19
CA ASP A 33 2.83 -18.80 13.57
C ASP A 33 2.29 -18.73 12.13
N GLY A 34 2.83 -17.81 11.32
CA GLY A 34 2.43 -17.63 9.91
C GLY A 34 1.10 -16.92 9.71
N THR A 35 0.52 -16.36 10.78
CA THR A 35 -0.72 -15.58 10.76
C THR A 35 -0.41 -14.12 11.09
N VAL A 36 -1.10 -13.20 10.41
CA VAL A 36 -1.12 -11.77 10.73
C VAL A 36 -2.50 -11.44 11.30
N GLU A 37 -2.56 -10.95 12.52
CA GLU A 37 -3.79 -10.52 13.18
C GLU A 37 -3.80 -9.00 13.31
N VAL A 38 -4.98 -8.41 13.10
CA VAL A 38 -5.19 -6.97 13.24
C VAL A 38 -6.24 -6.72 14.31
N TYR A 39 -5.86 -5.90 15.28
CA TYR A 39 -6.71 -5.44 16.36
C TYR A 39 -6.98 -3.95 16.22
N GLY A 40 -8.24 -3.57 16.45
CA GLY A 40 -8.67 -2.19 16.45
C GLY A 40 -8.21 -1.41 17.68
N PRO A 41 -8.53 -0.11 17.76
CA PRO A 41 -7.98 0.76 18.78
C PRO A 41 -8.43 0.49 20.22
N SER A 42 -9.47 -0.32 20.40
CA SER A 42 -9.91 -0.75 21.73
C SER A 42 -9.41 -2.16 22.08
N GLY A 43 -8.50 -2.71 21.26
CA GLY A 43 -7.99 -4.07 21.39
C GLY A 43 -8.94 -5.15 20.88
N GLU A 44 -10.01 -4.78 20.17
CA GLU A 44 -10.93 -5.71 19.56
C GLU A 44 -10.30 -6.39 18.33
N PHE A 45 -10.52 -7.69 18.17
CA PHE A 45 -10.11 -8.40 16.97
C PHE A 45 -10.90 -7.90 15.76
N CYS A 46 -10.19 -7.50 14.70
CA CYS A 46 -10.81 -7.09 13.43
C CYS A 46 -10.80 -8.23 12.42
N PHE A 47 -9.61 -8.71 12.05
CA PHE A 47 -9.44 -9.80 11.10
C PHE A 47 -8.05 -10.46 11.23
N ALA A 48 -7.90 -11.63 10.62
CA ALA A 48 -6.64 -12.34 10.50
C ALA A 48 -6.40 -12.74 9.04
N LEU A 49 -5.12 -12.80 8.66
CA LEU A 49 -4.64 -13.32 7.38
C LEU A 49 -3.77 -14.54 7.67
N ASP A 50 -4.17 -15.69 7.14
CA ASP A 50 -3.35 -16.89 7.13
C ASP A 50 -2.31 -16.86 5.99
N GLU A 51 -1.44 -17.87 5.92
CA GLU A 51 -0.36 -17.94 4.93
C GLU A 51 -0.84 -17.80 3.48
N THR A 52 -2.00 -18.36 3.14
CA THR A 52 -2.56 -18.29 1.79
C THR A 52 -3.12 -16.89 1.53
N ALA A 53 -3.89 -16.35 2.47
CA ALA A 53 -4.43 -15.00 2.39
C ALA A 53 -3.32 -13.92 2.32
N ILE A 54 -2.20 -14.12 3.02
CA ILE A 54 -1.02 -13.24 2.96
C ILE A 54 -0.42 -13.26 1.55
N ALA A 55 -0.27 -14.43 0.93
CA ALA A 55 0.28 -14.55 -0.42
C ALA A 55 -0.61 -13.85 -1.45
N ASP A 56 -1.92 -14.08 -1.38
CA ASP A 56 -2.91 -13.46 -2.27
C ASP A 56 -2.95 -11.94 -2.07
N TYR A 57 -2.93 -11.47 -0.83
CA TYR A 57 -2.91 -10.03 -0.52
C TYR A 57 -1.67 -9.35 -1.10
N ARG A 58 -0.49 -9.97 -0.96
CA ARG A 58 0.76 -9.43 -1.54
C ARG A 58 0.69 -9.33 -3.05
N ALA A 59 0.22 -10.38 -3.73
CA ALA A 59 0.08 -10.38 -5.18
C ALA A 59 -0.88 -9.27 -5.66
N ALA A 60 -2.04 -9.14 -5.01
CA ALA A 60 -3.01 -8.10 -5.34
C ALA A 60 -2.46 -6.69 -5.08
N PHE A 61 -1.72 -6.51 -3.98
CA PHE A 61 -1.10 -5.22 -3.64
C PHE A 61 -0.02 -4.83 -4.65
N ASP A 62 0.83 -5.77 -5.06
CA ASP A 62 1.86 -5.56 -6.08
C ASP A 62 1.24 -5.21 -7.44
N GLU A 63 0.14 -5.86 -7.82
CA GLU A 63 -0.62 -5.52 -9.03
C GLU A 63 -1.18 -4.10 -8.96
N ALA A 64 -1.80 -3.72 -7.85
CA ALA A 64 -2.35 -2.38 -7.64
C ALA A 64 -1.26 -1.30 -7.71
N LEU A 65 -0.08 -1.54 -7.12
CA LEU A 65 1.06 -0.63 -7.22
C LEU A 65 1.59 -0.53 -8.66
N SER A 66 1.65 -1.64 -9.39
CA SER A 66 2.06 -1.67 -10.80
C SER A 66 1.09 -0.87 -11.69
N LEU A 67 -0.22 -1.02 -11.46
CA LEU A 67 -1.27 -0.21 -12.11
C LEU A 67 -1.10 1.28 -11.80
N ALA A 68 -1.02 1.66 -10.52
CA ALA A 68 -0.83 3.05 -10.12
C ALA A 68 0.46 3.66 -10.72
N GLY A 69 1.53 2.87 -10.83
CA GLY A 69 2.77 3.28 -11.48
C GLY A 69 2.63 3.52 -12.99
N ARG A 70 1.83 2.70 -13.68
CA ARG A 70 1.48 2.90 -15.10
C ARG A 70 0.66 4.16 -15.29
N ASP A 71 -0.43 4.32 -14.54
CA ASP A 71 -1.31 5.49 -14.59
C ASP A 71 -0.53 6.78 -14.35
N ARG A 72 0.39 6.80 -13.37
CA ARG A 72 1.25 7.95 -13.11
C ARG A 72 2.14 8.27 -14.31
N ARG A 73 2.77 7.27 -14.93
CA ARG A 73 3.62 7.49 -16.12
C ARG A 73 2.82 7.98 -17.31
N GLU A 74 1.62 7.44 -17.53
CA GLU A 74 0.71 7.86 -18.59
C GLU A 74 0.26 9.32 -18.39
N ARG A 75 -0.16 9.69 -17.18
CA ARG A 75 -0.50 11.08 -16.83
C ARG A 75 0.67 12.05 -17.03
N VAL A 76 1.89 11.63 -16.69
CA VAL A 76 3.10 12.44 -16.94
C VAL A 76 3.37 12.56 -18.44
N SER A 77 3.22 11.49 -19.22
CA SER A 77 3.44 11.53 -20.68
C SER A 77 2.45 12.42 -21.42
N VAL A 78 1.18 12.46 -20.99
CA VAL A 78 0.15 13.37 -21.53
C VAL A 78 0.47 14.83 -21.19
N SER A 79 0.96 15.09 -19.98
CA SER A 79 1.38 16.44 -19.55
C SER A 79 2.52 17.01 -20.40
N TRP A 80 3.49 16.18 -20.84
CA TRP A 80 4.59 16.66 -21.69
C TRP A 80 4.19 16.83 -23.15
N ALA A 81 3.25 16.01 -23.65
CA ALA A 81 2.72 16.14 -25.02
C ALA A 81 1.93 17.45 -25.22
N GLN A 82 1.26 17.96 -24.18
CA GLN A 82 0.53 19.23 -24.23
C GLN A 82 1.42 20.48 -24.24
N THR A 83 2.65 20.40 -23.72
CA THR A 83 3.62 21.52 -23.72
C THR A 83 4.45 21.63 -25.00
N GLY A 84 4.32 20.69 -25.95
CA GLY A 84 5.10 20.64 -27.18
C GLY A 84 4.51 21.38 -28.38
N ASP A 85 3.26 21.85 -28.31
CA ASP A 85 2.53 22.44 -29.45
C ASP A 85 2.27 23.94 -29.27
N SER A 86 3.34 24.71 -29.04
CA SER A 86 3.28 26.18 -28.94
C SER A 86 4.53 26.83 -29.55
N GLY A 87 4.76 26.57 -30.83
CA GLY A 87 5.63 27.38 -31.70
C GLY A 87 5.08 27.30 -33.12
N GLY A 88 4.29 28.27 -33.60
CA GLY A 88 4.75 29.43 -34.39
C GLY A 88 5.23 28.98 -35.78
N ASN A 89 4.83 29.49 -36.95
CA ASN A 89 4.24 30.74 -37.42
C ASN A 89 3.99 30.54 -38.94
N SER A 90 3.02 31.23 -39.56
CA SER A 90 3.22 32.07 -40.77
C SER A 90 1.96 32.21 -41.65
N SER A 91 1.44 33.44 -41.64
CA SER A 91 1.16 34.26 -42.83
C SER A 91 0.14 33.78 -43.87
N LEU A 92 -1.05 34.37 -43.83
CA LEU A 92 -1.83 34.77 -45.01
C LEU A 92 -2.59 36.05 -44.66
N ASN A 93 -2.03 37.20 -45.02
CA ASN A 93 -2.78 38.44 -45.27
C ASN A 93 -1.91 39.42 -46.05
N GLY A 94 -2.40 39.82 -47.24
CA GLY A 94 -1.93 40.97 -48.02
C GLY A 94 -1.17 40.61 -49.28
#